data_AF-A0A4R0NFI6-F1
#
_entry.id   AF-A0A4R0NFI6-F1
#
_cell.length_a   1.000
_cell.length_b   1.000
_cell.length_c   1.000
_cell.angle_alpha   90.00
_cell.angle_beta   90.00
_cell.angle_gamma   90.00
#
_symmetry.space_group_name_H-M   'P 1'
#
loop_
_entity.id
_entity.type
_entity.pdbx_description
1 polymer ?
#
loop_
_entity_poly.entity_id
_entity_poly.type
_entity_poly.pdbx_seq_one_letter_code
_entity_poly.pdbx_strand_id
1 'polypeptide(L)'
;MKFFAQSLLVILGIISPAYAQITTCVDVPVVRNNTAGVMNGVSDYSTKWTNGTVLNIMFTGGTEKVRAKVMQYAKIWEQYANIKFNYISQGQPDMIISFREGEGSYSHVGVGCRTVAKTGKNTMNFGWFNDNTEEKNFKRTTLHEFGHALGLLHEHKNPLGEIKWNKAVIYGYYQQQGWSVQKVDEEVLNRYSVTMSNHQYDPKSVMHYPIPANHTLDGYSVDWNTDVSEGDIKLISEMYPKQPIVKPNGNTGAIASTSSSIFKDITMQHNVVLNGKKGMKIFASFAIDNAQNKKCLISAYYYDNNGAALNDLNNSFRTTTGKVSVGKSFSPSYPKATYTDFELFMPYDELHAPDGDSKLSYKLSIWDEDRKELANSGSYTFDYSKGISVTDFSVSTDFVLKPGMFSVIPKFVVKNAYLVPLKVSIWFYDENKKPLKVDNALVANHLNITPAYFNTVYNGNSRNFVMQVPYTALNLKKGSNTINYFISMYQGEKKVYQTSWLSTEMIQP
;
A
#
# COMPACT_ATOMS: atom_id res chain seq x y z
N MET A 1 17.39 76.42 29.63
CA MET A 1 17.33 76.18 28.18
C MET A 1 16.54 74.90 27.93
N LYS A 2 15.34 75.02 27.34
CA LYS A 2 14.54 73.89 26.88
C LYS A 2 15.13 73.44 25.54
N PHE A 3 15.52 72.17 25.40
CA PHE A 3 15.79 71.57 24.10
C PHE A 3 14.90 70.36 23.92
N PHE A 4 14.10 70.44 22.86
CA PHE A 4 13.23 69.40 22.31
C PHE A 4 14.06 68.19 21.87
N ALA A 5 13.68 66.99 22.28
CA ALA A 5 14.05 65.75 21.60
C ALA A 5 12.77 65.21 20.94
N GLN A 6 12.79 65.13 19.60
CA GLN A 6 11.74 64.53 18.80
C GLN A 6 11.60 63.04 19.13
N SER A 7 10.44 62.64 19.66
CA SER A 7 10.02 61.25 19.68
C SER A 7 9.50 60.86 18.30
N LEU A 8 10.34 60.17 17.52
CA LEU A 8 9.92 59.51 16.28
C LEU A 8 9.15 58.24 16.67
N LEU A 9 7.83 58.28 16.56
CA LEU A 9 6.93 57.15 16.76
C LEU A 9 7.10 56.20 15.56
N VAL A 10 7.98 55.20 15.66
CA VAL A 10 8.03 54.11 14.69
C VAL A 10 6.87 53.18 15.00
N ILE A 11 5.77 53.38 14.26
CA ILE A 11 4.69 52.41 14.15
C ILE A 11 5.30 51.18 13.46
N LEU A 12 5.72 50.21 14.27
CA LEU A 12 5.94 48.83 13.82
C LEU A 12 4.56 48.29 13.44
N GLY A 13 4.15 48.58 12.21
CA GLY A 13 3.12 47.83 11.53
C GLY A 13 3.60 46.39 11.51
N ILE A 14 2.98 45.57 12.35
CA ILE A 14 3.03 44.12 12.22
C ILE A 14 2.35 43.84 10.90
N ILE A 15 3.13 43.86 9.83
CA ILE A 15 2.76 43.23 8.58
C ILE A 15 2.80 41.75 8.93
N SER A 16 1.68 41.22 9.42
CA SER A 16 1.44 39.78 9.38
C SER A 16 1.72 39.38 7.94
N PRO A 17 2.73 38.53 7.69
CA PRO A 17 2.82 37.93 6.37
C PRO A 17 1.49 37.23 6.18
N ALA A 18 0.75 37.61 5.14
CA ALA A 18 -0.31 36.78 4.62
C ALA A 18 0.37 35.47 4.25
N TYR A 19 0.38 34.52 5.20
CA TYR A 19 0.81 33.17 4.95
C TYR A 19 -0.04 32.71 3.78
N ALA A 20 0.59 32.45 2.64
CA ALA A 20 0.00 31.68 1.57
C ALA A 20 -0.36 30.33 2.20
N GLN A 21 -1.57 30.25 2.75
CA GLN A 21 -2.17 29.04 3.28
C GLN A 21 -2.10 28.03 2.15
N ILE A 22 -1.31 26.97 2.34
CA ILE A 22 -1.22 25.98 1.29
C ILE A 22 -2.60 25.35 1.14
N THR A 23 -3.14 25.44 -0.06
CA THR A 23 -4.15 24.53 -0.61
C THR A 23 -3.54 23.13 -0.78
N THR A 24 -2.98 22.54 0.29
CA THR A 24 -2.45 21.18 0.32
C THR A 24 -3.52 20.24 0.84
N CYS A 25 -3.86 19.21 0.06
CA CYS A 25 -4.64 18.06 0.51
C CYS A 25 -3.74 17.06 1.24
N VAL A 26 -4.21 16.45 2.33
CA VAL A 26 -3.46 15.50 3.17
C VAL A 26 -4.14 14.13 3.14
N ASP A 27 -3.36 13.06 2.96
CA ASP A 27 -3.86 11.69 3.11
C ASP A 27 -4.09 11.40 4.59
N VAL A 28 -5.33 11.16 5.04
CA VAL A 28 -5.61 10.81 6.45
C VAL A 28 -5.94 9.32 6.58
N PRO A 29 -4.94 8.45 6.88
CA PRO A 29 -5.23 7.08 7.25
C PRO A 29 -5.87 6.99 8.65
N VAL A 30 -6.67 5.96 8.90
CA VAL A 30 -7.24 5.72 10.23
C VAL A 30 -6.13 5.29 11.20
N VAL A 31 -5.75 6.18 12.12
CA VAL A 31 -4.81 5.88 13.22
C VAL A 31 -5.43 4.81 14.13
N ARG A 32 -4.92 3.58 14.08
CA ARG A 32 -5.07 2.61 15.17
C ARG A 32 -3.92 2.85 16.15
N ASN A 33 -4.24 3.12 17.41
CA ASN A 33 -3.28 3.50 18.44
C ASN A 33 -2.01 2.62 18.47
N ASN A 34 -0.86 3.29 18.45
CA ASN A 34 0.51 2.81 18.64
C ASN A 34 0.99 1.66 17.73
N THR A 35 1.38 2.01 16.50
CA THR A 35 2.73 1.73 15.97
C THR A 35 3.03 2.73 14.86
N ALA A 36 4.22 3.31 14.89
CA ALA A 36 4.67 4.31 13.93
C ALA A 36 4.73 3.75 12.50
N GLY A 37 4.22 4.53 11.55
CA GLY A 37 4.66 4.57 10.15
C GLY A 37 4.32 3.37 9.26
N VAL A 38 3.11 3.36 8.69
CA VAL A 38 2.87 2.83 7.33
C VAL A 38 1.73 3.63 6.70
N MET A 39 2.04 4.48 5.72
CA MET A 39 1.06 5.13 4.84
C MET A 39 0.96 4.28 3.56
N ASN A 40 -0.23 3.76 3.25
CA ASN A 40 -0.47 2.74 2.21
C ASN A 40 -0.97 3.34 0.88
N GLY A 41 -0.20 3.17 -0.22
CA GLY A 41 -0.66 2.91 -1.62
C GLY A 41 -1.00 4.09 -2.58
N VAL A 42 -1.13 3.83 -3.90
CA VAL A 42 -1.81 4.69 -4.93
C VAL A 42 -3.31 4.31 -5.09
N SER A 43 -3.65 3.08 -4.72
CA SER A 43 -4.95 2.73 -4.16
C SER A 43 -4.73 1.60 -3.16
N ASP A 44 -5.22 1.71 -1.93
CA ASP A 44 -5.18 0.59 -1.00
C ASP A 44 -6.33 -0.34 -1.37
N TYR A 45 -6.03 -1.44 -2.08
CA TYR A 45 -7.03 -2.46 -2.48
C TYR A 45 -7.77 -3.05 -1.26
N SER A 46 -7.23 -2.93 -0.04
CA SER A 46 -7.92 -3.27 1.21
C SER A 46 -8.94 -2.22 1.68
N THR A 47 -8.94 -1.03 1.06
CA THR A 47 -9.82 0.09 1.38
C THR A 47 -10.90 0.37 0.32
N LYS A 48 -10.93 -0.33 -0.82
CA LYS A 48 -11.92 -0.06 -1.87
C LYS A 48 -13.34 -0.33 -1.37
N TRP A 49 -14.30 0.46 -1.83
CA TRP A 49 -15.71 0.15 -1.62
C TRP A 49 -16.10 -1.10 -2.40
N THR A 50 -17.18 -1.76 -2.01
CA THR A 50 -17.73 -2.83 -2.83
C THR A 50 -18.23 -2.24 -4.15
N ASN A 51 -17.91 -2.88 -5.27
CA ASN A 51 -18.42 -2.48 -6.57
C ASN A 51 -19.97 -2.49 -6.60
N GLY A 52 -20.57 -1.44 -7.14
CA GLY A 52 -22.03 -1.21 -7.15
C GLY A 52 -22.59 -0.53 -5.90
N THR A 53 -21.75 -0.17 -4.92
CA THR A 53 -22.21 0.44 -3.66
C THR A 53 -22.87 1.80 -3.90
N VAL A 54 -23.95 2.03 -3.15
CA VAL A 54 -24.53 3.36 -2.94
C VAL A 54 -24.00 3.89 -1.61
N LEU A 55 -23.20 4.95 -1.66
CA LEU A 55 -22.57 5.58 -0.50
C LEU A 55 -23.46 6.68 0.05
N ASN A 56 -23.86 6.54 1.32
CA ASN A 56 -24.64 7.54 2.03
C ASN A 56 -23.74 8.67 2.52
N ILE A 57 -24.00 9.89 2.07
CA ILE A 57 -23.20 11.08 2.38
C ILE A 57 -24.03 12.07 3.17
N MET A 58 -23.47 12.57 4.26
CA MET A 58 -24.06 13.65 5.05
C MET A 58 -23.15 14.87 5.04
N PHE A 59 -23.74 16.06 4.87
CA PHE A 59 -23.02 17.32 4.99
C PHE A 59 -23.19 17.92 6.40
N THR A 60 -22.10 18.41 6.97
CA THR A 60 -22.09 19.17 8.21
C THR A 60 -21.64 20.61 7.92
N GLY A 61 -22.62 21.47 7.63
CA GLY A 61 -22.39 22.87 7.24
C GLY A 61 -22.35 23.10 5.73
N GLY A 62 -21.73 24.20 5.31
CA GLY A 62 -21.66 24.65 3.91
C GLY A 62 -22.95 25.35 3.44
N THR A 63 -22.81 26.35 2.58
CA THR A 63 -23.96 26.98 1.92
C THR A 63 -24.62 26.00 0.94
N GLU A 64 -25.85 26.28 0.52
CA GLU A 64 -26.53 25.48 -0.49
C GLU A 64 -25.76 25.46 -1.81
N LYS A 65 -25.19 26.61 -2.22
CA LYS A 65 -24.35 26.73 -3.41
C LYS A 65 -23.11 25.86 -3.33
N VAL A 66 -22.37 25.92 -2.23
CA VAL A 66 -21.16 25.11 -2.02
C VAL A 66 -21.50 23.61 -2.03
N ARG A 67 -22.55 23.19 -1.31
CA ARG A 67 -23.01 21.79 -1.31
C ARG A 67 -23.41 21.33 -2.70
N ALA A 68 -24.16 22.15 -3.45
CA ALA A 68 -24.55 21.84 -4.82
C ALA A 68 -23.34 21.62 -5.75
N LYS A 69 -22.29 22.45 -5.62
CA LYS A 69 -21.05 22.32 -6.40
C LYS A 69 -20.28 21.04 -6.06
N VAL A 70 -20.18 20.70 -4.77
CA VAL A 70 -19.58 19.43 -4.35
C VAL A 70 -20.36 18.24 -4.93
N MET A 71 -21.69 18.25 -4.82
CA MET A 71 -22.53 17.18 -5.38
C MET A 71 -22.37 17.06 -6.91
N GLN A 72 -22.32 18.19 -7.61
CA GLN A 72 -22.16 18.26 -9.06
C GLN A 72 -20.86 17.58 -9.52
N TYR A 73 -19.73 17.94 -8.90
CA TYR A 73 -18.43 17.44 -9.34
C TYR A 73 -18.10 16.04 -8.82
N ALA A 74 -18.54 15.68 -7.61
CA ALA A 74 -18.44 14.31 -7.10
C ALA A 74 -19.11 13.33 -8.06
N LYS A 75 -20.27 13.69 -8.63
CA LYS A 75 -21.05 12.86 -9.56
C LYS A 75 -20.29 12.45 -10.82
N ILE A 76 -19.23 13.17 -11.21
CA ILE A 76 -18.39 12.81 -12.37
C ILE A 76 -17.81 11.40 -12.19
N TRP A 77 -17.40 11.02 -10.98
CA TRP A 77 -16.89 9.68 -10.72
C TRP A 77 -17.91 8.57 -11.03
N GLU A 78 -19.21 8.81 -10.86
CA GLU A 78 -20.27 7.84 -11.20
C GLU A 78 -20.35 7.52 -12.71
N GLN A 79 -19.74 8.34 -13.57
CA GLN A 79 -19.67 8.11 -15.02
C GLN A 79 -18.70 6.99 -15.37
N TYR A 80 -17.69 6.74 -14.54
CA TYR A 80 -16.62 5.78 -14.80
C TYR A 80 -16.63 4.64 -13.79
N ALA A 81 -16.91 4.95 -12.53
CA ALA A 81 -17.07 3.98 -11.46
C ALA A 81 -18.51 3.46 -11.37
N ASN A 82 -18.68 2.17 -11.13
CA ASN A 82 -19.93 1.59 -10.67
C ASN A 82 -20.10 1.83 -9.15
N ILE A 83 -20.23 3.10 -8.78
CA ILE A 83 -20.56 3.58 -7.43
C ILE A 83 -21.64 4.66 -7.57
N LYS A 84 -22.45 4.85 -6.53
CA LYS A 84 -23.44 5.93 -6.45
C LYS A 84 -23.29 6.73 -5.17
N PHE A 85 -23.52 8.03 -5.25
CA PHE A 85 -23.53 8.92 -4.12
C PHE A 85 -24.98 9.29 -3.78
N ASN A 86 -25.40 8.94 -2.56
CA ASN A 86 -26.72 9.24 -2.03
C ASN A 86 -26.58 10.25 -0.88
N TYR A 87 -27.07 11.47 -1.08
CA TYR A 87 -26.98 12.52 -0.08
C TYR A 87 -28.19 12.46 0.85
N ILE A 88 -27.93 12.25 2.15
CA ILE A 88 -28.95 12.03 3.17
C ILE A 88 -28.92 13.12 4.23
N SER A 89 -30.09 13.45 4.78
CA SER A 89 -30.22 14.34 5.96
C SER A 89 -30.44 13.57 7.26
N GLN A 90 -30.80 12.28 7.18
CA GLN A 90 -31.06 11.40 8.32
C GLN A 90 -30.60 9.96 7.99
N GLY A 91 -30.22 9.20 9.02
CA GLY A 91 -29.73 7.83 8.88
C GLY A 91 -28.24 7.69 9.20
N GLN A 92 -27.65 6.54 8.86
CA GLN A 92 -26.24 6.26 9.09
C GLN A 92 -25.42 6.61 7.84
N PRO A 93 -24.54 7.62 7.90
CA PRO A 93 -23.69 7.99 6.76
C PRO A 93 -22.49 7.05 6.62
N ASP A 94 -22.10 6.77 5.38
CA ASP A 94 -20.79 6.22 5.03
C ASP A 94 -19.71 7.31 5.04
N MET A 95 -20.10 8.56 4.76
CA MET A 95 -19.21 9.72 4.73
C MET A 95 -19.88 10.94 5.35
N ILE A 96 -19.10 11.71 6.13
CA ILE A 96 -19.51 12.96 6.73
C ILE A 96 -18.59 14.07 6.21
N ILE A 97 -19.13 14.99 5.42
CA ILE A 97 -18.37 16.05 4.74
C ILE A 97 -18.59 17.39 5.45
N SER A 98 -17.51 18.01 5.92
CA SER A 98 -17.53 19.35 6.52
C SER A 98 -16.90 20.43 5.64
N PHE A 99 -17.15 21.69 6.01
CA PHE A 99 -16.64 22.89 5.33
C PHE A 99 -15.96 23.83 6.32
N ARG A 100 -15.00 23.29 7.10
CA ARG A 100 -14.31 24.03 8.15
C ARG A 100 -13.12 24.77 7.57
N GLU A 101 -13.24 26.10 7.52
CA GLU A 101 -12.20 26.97 6.97
C GLU A 101 -10.90 26.89 7.77
N GLY A 102 -9.75 26.83 7.08
CA GLY A 102 -8.43 26.76 7.71
C GLY A 102 -8.01 25.38 8.22
N GLU A 103 -8.88 24.37 8.19
CA GLU A 103 -8.53 22.97 8.52
C GLU A 103 -7.96 22.18 7.32
N GLY A 104 -7.71 22.85 6.19
CA GLY A 104 -7.28 22.22 4.94
C GLY A 104 -8.40 21.43 4.25
N SER A 105 -8.13 20.86 3.06
CA SER A 105 -9.03 19.88 2.46
C SER A 105 -8.40 18.50 2.58
N TYR A 106 -9.22 17.51 2.89
CA TYR A 106 -8.76 16.14 3.05
C TYR A 106 -9.94 15.17 2.94
N SER A 107 -9.62 13.91 2.69
CA SER A 107 -10.54 12.80 2.84
C SER A 107 -9.82 11.63 3.49
N HIS A 108 -10.55 10.89 4.32
CA HIS A 108 -10.18 9.50 4.58
C HIS A 108 -10.28 8.68 3.30
N VAL A 109 -9.53 7.59 3.25
CA VAL A 109 -9.36 6.79 2.05
C VAL A 109 -10.35 5.62 2.05
N GLY A 110 -11.15 5.50 1.00
CA GLY A 110 -12.03 4.35 0.78
C GLY A 110 -13.00 4.07 1.94
N VAL A 111 -13.20 2.78 2.28
CA VAL A 111 -14.01 2.30 3.41
C VAL A 111 -13.53 2.81 4.78
N GLY A 112 -12.34 3.40 4.85
CA GLY A 112 -11.88 4.15 6.02
C GLY A 112 -12.86 5.25 6.40
N CYS A 113 -13.52 5.88 5.41
CA CYS A 113 -14.61 6.83 5.64
C CYS A 113 -15.72 6.24 6.49
N ARG A 114 -16.25 5.04 6.14
CA ARG A 114 -17.32 4.39 6.91
C ARG A 114 -16.92 4.11 8.35
N THR A 115 -15.65 3.76 8.58
CA THR A 115 -15.11 3.51 9.93
C THR A 115 -15.14 4.78 10.77
N VAL A 116 -14.74 5.92 10.20
CA VAL A 116 -14.72 7.21 10.89
C VAL A 116 -16.13 7.78 11.06
N ALA A 117 -16.98 7.71 10.03
CA ALA A 117 -18.35 8.19 10.07
C ALA A 117 -19.17 7.53 11.19
N LYS A 118 -18.98 6.23 11.45
CA LYS A 118 -19.62 5.51 12.56
C LYS A 118 -19.29 6.08 13.94
N THR A 119 -18.20 6.84 14.08
CA THR A 119 -17.83 7.54 15.32
C THR A 119 -18.43 8.95 15.43
N GLY A 120 -19.20 9.38 14.42
CA GLY A 120 -19.78 10.72 14.33
C GLY A 120 -18.79 11.82 13.92
N LYS A 121 -17.57 11.46 13.50
CA LYS A 121 -16.53 12.40 13.07
C LYS A 121 -16.59 12.65 11.56
N ASN A 122 -16.17 13.85 11.15
CA ASN A 122 -16.05 14.21 9.74
C ASN A 122 -15.04 13.29 9.04
N THR A 123 -15.41 12.76 7.89
CA THR A 123 -14.57 11.87 7.08
C THR A 123 -13.86 12.63 5.95
N MET A 124 -14.35 13.81 5.61
CA MET A 124 -13.80 14.68 4.56
C MET A 124 -14.05 16.13 4.96
N ASN A 125 -13.12 17.03 4.62
CA ASN A 125 -13.29 18.46 4.78
C ASN A 125 -12.94 19.21 3.49
N PHE A 126 -13.68 20.29 3.21
CA PHE A 126 -13.29 21.28 2.21
C PHE A 126 -12.97 22.60 2.91
N GLY A 127 -11.69 22.92 3.04
CA GLY A 127 -11.22 23.98 3.94
C GLY A 127 -11.18 25.40 3.37
N TRP A 128 -11.55 25.60 2.10
CA TRP A 128 -11.44 26.89 1.41
C TRP A 128 -12.61 27.17 0.45
N PHE A 129 -13.67 26.37 0.49
CA PHE A 129 -14.86 26.61 -0.32
C PHE A 129 -15.78 27.65 0.31
N ASN A 130 -16.16 28.64 -0.49
CA ASN A 130 -17.17 29.64 -0.17
C ASN A 130 -17.98 29.99 -1.44
N ASP A 131 -18.97 30.86 -1.31
CA ASP A 131 -19.86 31.22 -2.42
C ASP A 131 -19.16 31.92 -3.59
N ASN A 132 -17.94 32.41 -3.39
CA ASN A 132 -17.13 33.09 -4.40
C ASN A 132 -16.02 32.20 -4.99
N THR A 133 -15.93 30.94 -4.58
CA THR A 133 -14.94 30.00 -5.14
C THR A 133 -15.18 29.79 -6.64
N GLU A 134 -14.11 29.89 -7.44
CA GLU A 134 -14.17 29.66 -8.89
C GLU A 134 -14.52 28.20 -9.23
N GLU A 135 -15.26 27.99 -10.33
CA GLU A 135 -15.68 26.65 -10.79
C GLU A 135 -14.50 25.67 -10.92
N LYS A 136 -13.35 26.13 -11.43
CA LYS A 136 -12.15 25.28 -11.59
C LYS A 136 -11.63 24.75 -10.24
N ASN A 137 -11.76 25.55 -9.17
CA ASN A 137 -11.30 25.18 -7.83
C ASN A 137 -12.30 24.23 -7.16
N PHE A 138 -13.61 24.47 -7.34
CA PHE A 138 -14.62 23.50 -6.93
C PHE A 138 -14.38 22.14 -7.61
N LYS A 139 -14.25 22.14 -8.93
CA LYS A 139 -14.07 20.93 -9.73
C LYS A 139 -12.85 20.14 -9.32
N ARG A 140 -11.67 20.78 -9.37
CA ARG A 140 -10.38 20.14 -9.03
C ARG A 140 -10.42 19.52 -7.64
N THR A 141 -10.72 20.34 -6.63
CA THR A 141 -10.60 19.89 -5.24
C THR A 141 -11.68 18.86 -4.92
N THR A 142 -12.91 19.00 -5.40
CA THR A 142 -13.94 17.98 -5.20
C THR A 142 -13.58 16.65 -5.88
N LEU A 143 -13.10 16.67 -7.13
CA LEU A 143 -12.68 15.45 -7.82
C LEU A 143 -11.54 14.74 -7.07
N HIS A 144 -10.56 15.50 -6.60
CA HIS A 144 -9.42 15.00 -5.84
C HIS A 144 -9.86 14.33 -4.52
N GLU A 145 -10.62 15.04 -3.67
CA GLU A 145 -11.06 14.48 -2.39
C GLU A 145 -12.00 13.29 -2.56
N PHE A 146 -12.89 13.31 -3.56
CA PHE A 146 -13.71 12.15 -3.86
C PHE A 146 -12.90 11.00 -4.48
N GLY A 147 -11.79 11.27 -5.16
CA GLY A 147 -10.82 10.26 -5.57
C GLY A 147 -10.27 9.52 -4.35
N HIS A 148 -9.82 10.25 -3.33
CA HIS A 148 -9.42 9.67 -2.03
C HIS A 148 -10.53 8.88 -1.37
N ALA A 149 -11.73 9.45 -1.30
CA ALA A 149 -12.89 8.76 -0.76
C ALA A 149 -13.18 7.46 -1.51
N LEU A 150 -12.89 7.36 -2.80
CA LEU A 150 -13.04 6.14 -3.60
C LEU A 150 -11.82 5.20 -3.54
N GLY A 151 -10.76 5.59 -2.83
CA GLY A 151 -9.56 4.78 -2.63
C GLY A 151 -8.41 5.10 -3.58
N LEU A 152 -8.46 6.18 -4.34
CA LEU A 152 -7.32 6.70 -5.09
C LEU A 152 -6.39 7.50 -4.16
N LEU A 153 -5.11 7.53 -4.48
CA LEU A 153 -4.09 8.18 -3.67
C LEU A 153 -3.14 8.95 -4.59
N HIS A 154 -2.17 9.66 -4.01
CA HIS A 154 -1.45 10.72 -4.70
C HIS A 154 -0.55 10.23 -5.87
N GLU A 155 -0.77 10.75 -7.08
CA GLU A 155 -0.06 10.29 -8.29
C GLU A 155 1.43 10.69 -8.30
N HIS A 156 1.81 11.81 -7.67
CA HIS A 156 3.22 12.25 -7.57
C HIS A 156 4.10 11.30 -6.73
N LYS A 157 3.47 10.44 -5.92
CA LYS A 157 4.14 9.38 -5.16
C LYS A 157 4.16 8.06 -5.92
N ASN A 158 3.71 8.02 -7.18
CA ASN A 158 3.80 6.85 -8.02
C ASN A 158 5.29 6.45 -8.17
N PRO A 159 5.67 5.22 -7.80
CA PRO A 159 7.05 4.75 -7.84
C PRO A 159 7.65 4.72 -9.24
N LEU A 160 6.81 4.63 -10.29
CA LEU A 160 7.21 4.71 -11.69
C LEU A 160 7.46 6.16 -12.15
N GLY A 161 7.04 7.16 -11.36
CA GLY A 161 7.38 8.56 -11.57
C GLY A 161 8.83 8.80 -11.20
N GLU A 162 9.71 8.91 -12.20
CA GLU A 162 11.13 9.22 -12.00
C GLU A 162 11.39 10.72 -11.71
N ILE A 163 10.57 11.34 -10.86
CA ILE A 163 10.69 12.77 -10.54
C ILE A 163 12.03 13.04 -9.84
N LYS A 164 12.84 13.92 -10.45
CA LYS A 164 14.16 14.32 -9.94
C LYS A 164 14.03 15.45 -8.92
N TRP A 165 13.55 15.13 -7.73
CA TRP A 165 13.30 16.12 -6.67
C TRP A 165 14.54 16.90 -6.24
N ASN A 166 14.42 18.23 -6.19
CA ASN A 166 15.36 19.12 -5.51
C ASN A 166 14.99 19.21 -4.02
N LYS A 167 15.38 18.18 -3.26
CA LYS A 167 15.00 18.04 -1.85
C LYS A 167 15.37 19.24 -0.97
N ALA A 168 16.49 19.91 -1.25
CA ALA A 168 16.91 21.09 -0.49
C ALA A 168 15.92 22.26 -0.62
N VAL A 169 15.46 22.53 -1.85
CA VAL A 169 14.44 23.57 -2.10
C VAL A 169 13.11 23.18 -1.46
N ILE A 170 12.72 21.91 -1.57
CA ILE A 170 11.46 21.40 -1.03
C ILE A 170 11.43 21.51 0.50
N TYR A 171 12.46 21.03 1.21
CA TYR A 171 12.51 21.15 2.67
C TYR A 171 12.51 22.62 3.10
N GLY A 172 13.28 23.49 2.43
CA GLY A 172 13.30 24.92 2.73
C GLY A 172 11.93 25.58 2.56
N TYR A 173 11.21 25.25 1.47
CA TYR A 173 9.87 25.75 1.18
C TYR A 173 8.85 25.34 2.25
N TYR A 174 8.78 24.05 2.60
CA TYR A 174 7.79 23.56 3.57
C TYR A 174 8.16 23.86 5.03
N GLN A 175 9.43 24.02 5.36
CA GLN A 175 9.87 24.42 6.70
C GLN A 175 9.43 25.85 7.05
N GLN A 176 9.44 26.78 6.08
CA GLN A 176 8.89 28.13 6.25
C GLN A 176 7.38 28.13 6.59
N GLN A 177 6.72 26.99 6.39
CA GLN A 177 5.29 26.78 6.56
C GLN A 177 4.98 25.86 7.75
N GLY A 178 5.99 25.61 8.59
CA GLY A 178 5.86 24.87 9.84
C GLY A 178 5.89 23.35 9.72
N TRP A 179 6.22 22.80 8.55
CA TRP A 179 6.32 21.34 8.39
C TRP A 179 7.69 20.85 8.85
N SER A 180 7.69 19.72 9.57
CA SER A 180 8.93 19.01 9.90
C SER A 180 9.48 18.30 8.66
N VAL A 181 10.79 18.02 8.64
CA VAL A 181 11.43 17.21 7.60
C VAL A 181 10.72 15.86 7.43
N GLN A 182 10.36 15.22 8.54
CA GLN A 182 9.61 13.96 8.54
C GLN A 182 8.26 14.11 7.83
N LYS A 183 7.51 15.17 8.11
CA LYS A 183 6.22 15.41 7.44
C LYS A 183 6.40 15.66 5.95
N VAL A 184 7.43 16.39 5.55
CA VAL A 184 7.76 16.59 4.12
C VAL A 184 8.12 15.26 3.44
N ASP A 185 8.87 14.41 4.13
CA ASP A 185 9.17 13.07 3.62
C ASP A 185 7.89 12.25 3.44
N GLU A 186 7.04 12.16 4.47
CA GLU A 186 5.81 11.37 4.45
C GLU A 186 4.78 11.87 3.43
N GLU A 187 4.60 13.18 3.34
CA GLU A 187 3.53 13.82 2.57
C GLU A 187 3.93 14.17 1.13
N VAL A 188 5.22 14.37 0.84
CA VAL A 188 5.67 14.90 -0.47
C VAL A 188 6.70 14.01 -1.16
N LEU A 189 7.68 13.46 -0.44
CA LEU A 189 8.85 12.82 -1.07
C LEU A 189 8.79 11.28 -1.08
N ASN A 190 8.11 10.67 -0.12
CA ASN A 190 7.98 9.23 -0.03
C ASN A 190 7.13 8.72 -1.17
N ARG A 191 7.70 7.78 -1.94
CA ARG A 191 6.97 7.07 -2.99
C ARG A 191 6.20 5.90 -2.38
N TYR A 192 5.06 5.57 -2.97
CA TYR A 192 4.41 4.29 -2.70
C TYR A 192 5.26 3.15 -3.28
N SER A 193 5.12 1.91 -2.79
CA SER A 193 5.88 0.78 -3.36
C SER A 193 5.41 0.43 -4.78
N VAL A 194 6.32 0.00 -5.66
CA VAL A 194 6.03 -0.43 -7.06
C VAL A 194 4.91 -1.47 -7.18
N THR A 195 4.70 -2.26 -6.13
CA THR A 195 3.64 -3.27 -6.02
C THR A 195 2.23 -2.69 -5.84
N MET A 196 2.10 -1.37 -5.66
CA MET A 196 0.87 -0.64 -5.29
C MET A 196 0.38 0.34 -6.37
N SER A 197 1.14 0.51 -7.48
CA SER A 197 0.75 1.30 -8.65
C SER A 197 0.85 0.43 -9.91
N ASN A 198 -0.20 -0.32 -10.23
CA ASN A 198 -0.24 -1.13 -11.46
C ASN A 198 -0.40 -0.29 -12.74
N HIS A 199 -0.31 1.04 -12.64
CA HIS A 199 -0.54 1.99 -13.72
C HIS A 199 0.68 2.89 -13.90
N GLN A 200 0.99 3.19 -15.16
CA GLN A 200 2.06 4.12 -15.52
C GLN A 200 1.81 5.49 -14.87
N TYR A 201 2.91 6.18 -14.54
CA TYR A 201 2.85 7.54 -14.01
C TYR A 201 2.04 8.46 -14.94
N ASP A 202 1.02 9.11 -14.38
CA ASP A 202 0.14 10.02 -15.10
C ASP A 202 0.28 11.47 -14.62
N PRO A 203 1.07 12.32 -15.30
CA PRO A 203 1.23 13.71 -14.90
C PRO A 203 -0.05 14.54 -15.04
N LYS A 204 -1.09 14.03 -15.73
CA LYS A 204 -2.39 14.69 -15.90
C LYS A 204 -3.44 14.22 -14.90
N SER A 205 -3.13 13.26 -14.03
CA SER A 205 -4.07 12.75 -13.02
C SER A 205 -4.59 13.87 -12.12
N VAL A 206 -5.88 13.86 -11.84
CA VAL A 206 -6.49 14.77 -10.84
C VAL A 206 -5.97 14.48 -9.42
N MET A 207 -5.37 13.31 -9.20
CA MET A 207 -4.71 12.92 -7.94
C MET A 207 -3.26 13.41 -7.86
N HIS A 208 -2.75 14.12 -8.88
CA HIS A 208 -1.40 14.63 -8.90
C HIS A 208 -1.29 15.97 -8.17
N TYR A 209 -0.24 16.12 -7.36
CA TYR A 209 0.08 17.41 -6.72
C TYR A 209 0.85 18.30 -7.68
N PRO A 210 0.67 19.64 -7.65
CA PRO A 210 1.48 20.50 -8.48
C PRO A 210 2.96 20.35 -8.11
N ILE A 211 3.82 20.31 -9.13
CA ILE A 211 5.27 20.30 -9.00
C ILE A 211 5.79 21.58 -9.64
N PRO A 212 6.16 22.58 -8.83
CA PRO A 212 6.89 23.74 -9.33
C PRO A 212 8.23 23.34 -9.97
N ALA A 213 8.62 23.99 -11.07
CA ALA A 213 9.87 23.68 -11.77
C ALA A 213 11.13 23.83 -10.88
N ASN A 214 11.09 24.73 -9.90
CA ASN A 214 12.18 24.93 -8.94
C ASN A 214 12.26 23.81 -7.87
N HIS A 215 11.23 22.97 -7.75
CA HIS A 215 11.23 21.79 -6.86
C HIS A 215 11.89 20.57 -7.52
N THR A 216 12.35 20.67 -8.77
CA THR A 216 13.04 19.59 -9.48
C THR A 216 14.43 20.03 -9.93
N LEU A 217 15.32 19.06 -10.16
CA LEU A 217 16.70 19.29 -10.58
C LEU A 217 16.83 19.53 -12.09
N ASP A 218 15.82 19.12 -12.87
CA ASP A 218 15.80 19.17 -14.33
C ASP A 218 14.72 20.12 -14.89
N GLY A 219 14.07 20.92 -14.03
CA GLY A 219 13.03 21.86 -14.42
C GLY A 219 11.69 21.20 -14.77
N TYR A 220 11.53 19.90 -14.50
CA TYR A 220 10.27 19.20 -14.61
C TYR A 220 9.20 19.85 -13.73
N SER A 221 8.02 20.10 -14.30
CA SER A 221 6.89 20.71 -13.59
C SER A 221 5.56 20.09 -13.96
N VAL A 222 4.62 20.14 -13.02
CA VAL A 222 3.23 19.72 -13.20
C VAL A 222 2.34 20.80 -12.60
N ASP A 223 1.39 21.32 -13.39
CA ASP A 223 0.39 22.28 -12.90
C ASP A 223 -0.79 21.57 -12.23
N TRP A 224 -1.71 22.34 -11.67
CA TRP A 224 -2.96 21.80 -11.13
C TRP A 224 -3.84 21.20 -12.25
N ASN A 225 -4.09 19.89 -12.17
CA ASN A 225 -5.01 19.19 -13.06
C ASN A 225 -6.46 19.39 -12.57
N THR A 226 -7.34 19.93 -13.42
CA THR A 226 -8.75 20.25 -13.04
C THR A 226 -9.76 19.18 -13.46
N ASP A 227 -9.31 18.14 -14.13
CA ASP A 227 -10.12 17.13 -14.80
C ASP A 227 -9.58 15.73 -14.51
N VAL A 228 -10.46 14.73 -14.51
CA VAL A 228 -10.02 13.32 -14.46
C VAL A 228 -9.29 12.96 -15.76
N SER A 229 -8.12 12.36 -15.64
CA SER A 229 -7.34 11.92 -16.80
C SER A 229 -7.84 10.59 -17.37
N GLU A 230 -7.31 10.19 -18.53
CA GLU A 230 -7.53 8.83 -19.06
C GLU A 230 -6.99 7.75 -18.11
N GLY A 231 -5.89 8.03 -17.40
CA GLY A 231 -5.33 7.16 -16.37
C GLY A 231 -6.27 7.00 -15.17
N ASP A 232 -6.83 8.11 -14.67
CA ASP A 232 -7.82 8.11 -13.59
C ASP A 232 -9.07 7.31 -13.97
N ILE A 233 -9.59 7.56 -15.18
CA ILE A 233 -10.78 6.88 -15.72
C ILE A 233 -10.53 5.38 -15.83
N LYS A 234 -9.38 4.98 -16.38
CA LYS A 234 -9.03 3.56 -16.52
C LYS A 234 -8.93 2.89 -15.15
N LEU A 235 -8.17 3.49 -14.23
CA LEU A 235 -7.97 2.96 -12.89
C LEU A 235 -9.29 2.83 -12.13
N ILE A 236 -10.13 3.87 -12.13
CA ILE A 236 -11.40 3.84 -11.41
C ILE A 236 -12.41 2.85 -12.03
N SER A 237 -12.37 2.67 -13.36
CA SER A 237 -13.22 1.70 -14.06
C SER A 237 -12.79 0.26 -13.79
N GLU A 238 -11.50 0.02 -13.59
CA GLU A 238 -10.98 -1.28 -13.14
C GLU A 238 -11.27 -1.54 -11.67
N MET A 239 -11.24 -0.48 -10.84
CA MET A 239 -11.63 -0.55 -9.42
C MET A 239 -13.12 -0.86 -9.25
N TYR A 240 -13.96 -0.23 -10.07
CA TYR A 240 -15.41 -0.29 -9.95
C TYR A 240 -16.04 -0.59 -11.32
N PRO A 241 -15.88 -1.81 -11.86
CA PRO A 241 -16.33 -2.14 -13.21
C PRO A 241 -17.85 -2.07 -13.33
N LYS A 242 -18.33 -1.36 -14.35
CA LYS A 242 -19.73 -1.41 -14.77
C LYS A 242 -19.99 -2.74 -15.48
N GLN A 243 -21.06 -3.45 -15.11
CA GLN A 243 -21.44 -4.70 -15.75
C GLN A 243 -21.63 -4.47 -17.27
N PRO A 244 -21.23 -5.42 -18.15
CA PRO A 244 -21.65 -5.41 -19.53
C PRO A 244 -23.18 -5.43 -19.60
N ILE A 245 -23.78 -4.59 -20.44
CA ILE A 245 -25.23 -4.60 -20.65
C ILE A 245 -25.61 -5.95 -21.28
N VAL A 246 -26.04 -6.91 -20.47
CA VAL A 246 -26.80 -8.07 -20.95
C VAL A 246 -28.23 -7.58 -21.17
N LYS A 247 -28.64 -7.47 -22.43
CA LYS A 247 -30.03 -7.16 -22.79
C LYS A 247 -30.93 -8.26 -22.20
N PRO A 248 -31.96 -7.92 -21.40
CA PRO A 248 -32.94 -8.92 -20.98
C PRO A 248 -33.76 -9.33 -22.21
N ASN A 249 -33.56 -10.56 -22.69
CA ASN A 249 -34.53 -11.19 -23.56
C ASN A 249 -35.77 -11.50 -22.71
N GLY A 250 -36.86 -10.82 -23.04
CA GLY A 250 -38.16 -11.07 -22.43
C GLY A 250 -38.63 -12.48 -22.74
N ASN A 251 -39.08 -13.18 -21.71
CA ASN A 251 -40.33 -13.93 -21.76
C ASN A 251 -40.83 -14.23 -20.35
N THR A 252 -42.05 -13.77 -20.09
CA THR A 252 -42.86 -14.09 -18.92
C THR A 252 -43.33 -15.54 -18.99
N GLY A 253 -42.90 -16.35 -18.03
CA GLY A 253 -43.43 -17.68 -17.76
C GLY A 253 -42.88 -18.16 -16.42
N ALA A 254 -43.75 -18.61 -15.53
CA ALA A 254 -43.37 -19.14 -14.23
C ALA A 254 -42.47 -20.37 -14.40
N ILE A 255 -41.17 -20.18 -14.19
CA ILE A 255 -40.16 -21.25 -14.13
C ILE A 255 -39.72 -21.32 -12.66
N ALA A 256 -39.68 -22.53 -12.11
CA ALA A 256 -39.10 -22.80 -10.79
C ALA A 256 -37.73 -22.11 -10.70
N SER A 257 -37.66 -21.06 -9.90
CA SER A 257 -36.53 -20.14 -9.90
C SER A 257 -35.31 -20.85 -9.31
N THR A 258 -34.29 -21.06 -10.12
CA THR A 258 -33.02 -21.68 -9.69
C THR A 258 -32.39 -20.89 -8.55
N SER A 259 -31.76 -21.57 -7.58
CA SER A 259 -30.96 -20.95 -6.53
C SER A 259 -29.95 -19.98 -7.13
N SER A 260 -29.77 -18.82 -6.51
CA SER A 260 -28.78 -17.82 -6.92
C SER A 260 -28.26 -17.07 -5.71
N SER A 261 -27.06 -16.52 -5.81
CA SER A 261 -26.47 -15.73 -4.73
C SER A 261 -25.68 -14.56 -5.29
N ILE A 262 -25.47 -13.53 -4.46
CA ILE A 262 -24.62 -12.40 -4.78
C ILE A 262 -23.88 -11.95 -3.52
N PHE A 263 -22.56 -11.77 -3.64
CA PHE A 263 -21.77 -11.12 -2.60
C PHE A 263 -22.10 -9.62 -2.55
N LYS A 264 -22.35 -9.12 -1.33
CA LYS A 264 -22.64 -7.72 -1.03
C LYS A 264 -21.43 -6.98 -0.50
N ASP A 265 -20.61 -7.63 0.33
CA ASP A 265 -19.39 -7.06 0.88
C ASP A 265 -18.45 -8.20 1.28
N ILE A 266 -17.15 -7.99 1.10
CA ILE A 266 -16.11 -8.92 1.54
C ILE A 266 -15.00 -8.08 2.16
N THR A 267 -14.80 -8.25 3.46
CA THR A 267 -13.69 -7.63 4.18
C THR A 267 -12.77 -8.69 4.74
N MET A 268 -11.53 -8.31 5.03
CA MET A 268 -10.54 -9.25 5.49
C MET A 268 -9.62 -8.59 6.52
N GLN A 269 -9.32 -9.33 7.59
CA GLN A 269 -8.45 -8.93 8.67
C GLN A 269 -7.19 -9.80 8.66
N HIS A 270 -6.05 -9.17 8.41
CA HIS A 270 -4.73 -9.80 8.43
C HIS A 270 -4.18 -9.98 9.85
N ASN A 271 -3.28 -10.95 10.00
CA ASN A 271 -2.44 -11.14 11.18
C ASN A 271 -3.22 -11.30 12.49
N VAL A 272 -4.43 -11.84 12.42
CA VAL A 272 -5.27 -12.08 13.60
C VAL A 272 -4.97 -13.45 14.19
N VAL A 273 -5.09 -13.56 15.51
CA VAL A 273 -4.92 -14.84 16.23
C VAL A 273 -6.29 -15.34 16.64
N LEU A 274 -6.62 -16.57 16.22
CA LEU A 274 -7.83 -17.28 16.65
C LEU A 274 -7.43 -18.67 17.14
N ASN A 275 -7.82 -19.02 18.36
CA ASN A 275 -7.51 -20.31 19.00
C ASN A 275 -5.99 -20.63 18.97
N GLY A 276 -5.15 -19.63 19.22
CA GLY A 276 -3.69 -19.78 19.25
C GLY A 276 -3.02 -19.90 17.89
N LYS A 277 -3.77 -19.96 16.79
CA LYS A 277 -3.23 -19.93 15.42
C LYS A 277 -3.27 -18.52 14.85
N LYS A 278 -2.16 -18.06 14.27
CA LYS A 278 -2.10 -16.81 13.50
C LYS A 278 -2.66 -17.06 12.09
N GLY A 279 -3.46 -16.13 11.59
CA GLY A 279 -4.13 -16.27 10.30
C GLY A 279 -4.82 -15.00 9.82
N MET A 280 -5.77 -15.18 8.91
CA MET A 280 -6.68 -14.13 8.46
C MET A 280 -8.14 -14.50 8.74
N LYS A 281 -8.95 -13.50 9.06
CA LYS A 281 -10.41 -13.61 9.04
C LYS A 281 -10.95 -12.97 7.78
N ILE A 282 -11.85 -13.66 7.10
CA ILE A 282 -12.60 -13.15 5.94
C ILE A 282 -14.06 -13.04 6.36
N PHE A 283 -14.64 -11.86 6.23
CA PHE A 283 -16.06 -11.61 6.52
C PHE A 283 -16.78 -11.38 5.21
N ALA A 284 -17.73 -12.25 4.89
CA ALA A 284 -18.54 -12.15 3.68
C ALA A 284 -19.98 -11.79 4.04
N SER A 285 -20.48 -10.70 3.47
CA SER A 285 -21.90 -10.38 3.44
C SER A 285 -22.45 -10.75 2.06
N PHE A 286 -23.59 -11.45 2.00
CA PHE A 286 -24.17 -11.91 0.74
C PHE A 286 -25.69 -12.10 0.84
N ALA A 287 -26.39 -11.97 -0.29
CA ALA A 287 -27.77 -12.42 -0.43
C ALA A 287 -27.81 -13.76 -1.15
N ILE A 288 -28.81 -14.58 -0.79
CA ILE A 288 -29.07 -15.86 -1.43
C ILE A 288 -30.58 -16.04 -1.59
N ASP A 289 -30.98 -16.39 -2.80
CA ASP A 289 -32.37 -16.55 -3.21
C ASP A 289 -32.61 -18.00 -3.64
N ASN A 290 -33.81 -18.51 -3.35
CA ASN A 290 -34.35 -19.82 -3.70
C ASN A 290 -33.56 -21.03 -3.19
N ALA A 291 -32.81 -20.85 -2.10
CA ALA A 291 -32.02 -21.91 -1.45
C ALA A 291 -32.52 -22.27 -0.05
N GLN A 292 -33.80 -22.04 0.26
CA GLN A 292 -34.37 -22.32 1.58
C GLN A 292 -34.22 -23.80 1.94
N ASN A 293 -33.73 -24.06 3.16
CA ASN A 293 -33.47 -25.38 3.74
C ASN A 293 -32.48 -26.26 2.97
N LYS A 294 -31.84 -25.72 1.92
CA LYS A 294 -30.80 -26.41 1.18
C LYS A 294 -29.45 -26.25 1.88
N LYS A 295 -28.58 -27.24 1.74
CA LYS A 295 -27.21 -27.15 2.27
C LYS A 295 -26.36 -26.37 1.28
N CYS A 296 -25.85 -25.22 1.71
CA CYS A 296 -24.92 -24.40 0.94
C CYS A 296 -23.53 -24.43 1.59
N LEU A 297 -22.53 -24.04 0.81
CA LEU A 297 -21.15 -23.92 1.26
C LEU A 297 -20.58 -22.60 0.74
N ILE A 298 -20.03 -21.79 1.62
CA ILE A 298 -19.11 -20.71 1.21
C ILE A 298 -17.68 -21.20 1.40
N SER A 299 -16.81 -20.96 0.42
CA SER A 299 -15.41 -21.38 0.45
C SER A 299 -14.49 -20.30 -0.10
N ALA A 300 -13.36 -20.09 0.56
CA ALA A 300 -12.25 -19.29 0.07
C ALA A 300 -11.13 -20.20 -0.45
N TYR A 301 -10.66 -19.92 -1.66
CA TYR A 301 -9.58 -20.65 -2.36
C TYR A 301 -8.37 -19.74 -2.51
N TYR A 302 -7.16 -20.29 -2.40
CA TYR A 302 -5.93 -19.49 -2.36
C TYR A 302 -4.99 -19.78 -3.53
N TYR A 303 -4.34 -18.73 -4.02
CA TYR A 303 -3.50 -18.76 -5.21
C TYR A 303 -2.19 -17.98 -4.96
N ASP A 304 -1.13 -18.40 -5.64
CA ASP A 304 0.14 -17.68 -5.68
C ASP A 304 0.08 -16.43 -6.58
N ASN A 305 1.21 -15.72 -6.67
CA ASN A 305 1.32 -14.50 -7.47
C ASN A 305 1.14 -14.73 -8.99
N ASN A 306 1.27 -15.98 -9.46
CA ASN A 306 1.06 -16.36 -10.87
C ASN A 306 -0.38 -16.83 -11.12
N GLY A 307 -1.24 -16.82 -10.09
CA GLY A 307 -2.61 -17.33 -10.17
C GLY A 307 -2.73 -18.85 -10.09
N ALA A 308 -1.65 -19.57 -9.78
CA ALA A 308 -1.70 -21.01 -9.57
C ALA A 308 -2.24 -21.32 -8.16
N ALA A 309 -3.16 -22.29 -8.07
CA ALA A 309 -3.77 -22.67 -6.80
C ALA A 309 -2.73 -23.31 -5.85
N LEU A 310 -2.67 -22.82 -4.62
CA LEU A 310 -1.76 -23.33 -3.60
C LEU A 310 -2.09 -24.80 -3.28
N ASN A 311 -1.06 -25.60 -3.01
CA ASN A 311 -1.22 -27.01 -2.64
C ASN A 311 -1.25 -27.13 -1.12
N ASP A 312 -2.25 -27.85 -0.61
CA ASP A 312 -2.30 -28.22 0.79
C ASP A 312 -1.38 -29.42 1.05
N LEU A 313 -0.57 -29.37 2.11
CA LEU A 313 0.46 -30.38 2.40
C LEU A 313 0.12 -31.27 3.59
N ASN A 314 -0.88 -30.92 4.40
CA ASN A 314 -1.20 -31.59 5.66
C ASN A 314 -2.64 -32.15 5.72
N ASN A 315 -3.40 -32.00 4.64
CA ASN A 315 -4.76 -32.49 4.46
C ASN A 315 -5.86 -31.81 5.31
N SER A 316 -5.57 -30.65 5.91
CA SER A 316 -6.46 -29.99 6.89
C SER A 316 -7.35 -28.90 6.28
N PHE A 317 -6.84 -28.13 5.31
CA PHE A 317 -7.56 -27.01 4.68
C PHE A 317 -7.52 -27.16 3.16
N ARG A 318 -8.30 -28.09 2.62
CA ARG A 318 -8.21 -28.46 1.20
C ARG A 318 -9.53 -28.67 0.47
N THR A 319 -9.46 -28.51 -0.85
CA THR A 319 -10.42 -29.05 -1.82
C THR A 319 -10.25 -30.56 -2.00
N THR A 320 -11.18 -31.20 -2.69
CA THR A 320 -11.09 -32.62 -3.11
C THR A 320 -9.89 -32.89 -4.03
N THR A 321 -9.39 -31.85 -4.71
CA THR A 321 -8.21 -31.90 -5.58
C THR A 321 -6.90 -31.53 -4.86
N GLY A 322 -6.93 -31.40 -3.53
CA GLY A 322 -5.73 -31.11 -2.72
C GLY A 322 -5.25 -29.66 -2.75
N LYS A 323 -6.09 -28.72 -3.20
CA LYS A 323 -5.76 -27.29 -3.22
C LYS A 323 -6.18 -26.62 -1.93
N VAL A 324 -5.43 -25.62 -1.47
CA VAL A 324 -5.71 -24.92 -0.21
C VAL A 324 -7.08 -24.24 -0.28
N SER A 325 -7.95 -24.55 0.68
CA SER A 325 -9.23 -23.86 0.86
C SER A 325 -9.73 -23.90 2.29
N VAL A 326 -10.49 -22.88 2.67
CA VAL A 326 -11.30 -22.89 3.89
C VAL A 326 -12.76 -22.71 3.51
N GLY A 327 -13.66 -23.47 4.12
CA GLY A 327 -15.08 -23.33 3.85
C GLY A 327 -15.93 -23.63 5.07
N LYS A 328 -17.16 -23.12 5.06
CA LYS A 328 -18.14 -23.30 6.13
C LYS A 328 -19.53 -23.46 5.52
N SER A 329 -20.22 -24.52 5.92
CA SER A 329 -21.59 -24.78 5.46
C SER A 329 -22.60 -23.91 6.17
N PHE A 330 -23.71 -23.62 5.48
CA PHE A 330 -24.87 -22.91 6.02
C PHE A 330 -26.15 -23.36 5.30
N SER A 331 -27.31 -23.05 5.88
CA SER A 331 -28.62 -23.35 5.29
C SER A 331 -29.58 -22.17 5.48
N PRO A 332 -30.01 -21.50 4.39
CA PRO A 332 -30.98 -20.41 4.46
C PRO A 332 -32.32 -20.85 5.06
N SER A 333 -32.82 -20.14 6.06
CA SER A 333 -34.14 -20.42 6.65
C SER A 333 -35.30 -19.85 5.83
N TYR A 334 -35.03 -18.96 4.87
CA TYR A 334 -36.04 -18.27 4.07
C TYR A 334 -35.73 -18.37 2.56
N PRO A 335 -36.74 -18.26 1.68
CA PRO A 335 -36.54 -18.22 0.22
C PRO A 335 -35.61 -17.10 -0.23
N LYS A 336 -35.59 -15.98 0.49
CA LYS A 336 -34.60 -14.91 0.34
C LYS A 336 -33.95 -14.67 1.68
N ALA A 337 -32.63 -14.83 1.75
CA ALA A 337 -31.87 -14.63 2.98
C ALA A 337 -30.68 -13.70 2.73
N THR A 338 -30.31 -12.92 3.74
CA THR A 338 -29.08 -12.14 3.74
C THR A 338 -28.23 -12.57 4.92
N TYR A 339 -26.96 -12.84 4.65
CA TYR A 339 -25.94 -13.08 5.66
C TYR A 339 -25.06 -11.83 5.72
N THR A 340 -24.75 -11.37 6.93
CA THR A 340 -23.84 -10.25 7.20
C THR A 340 -22.66 -10.74 8.01
N ASP A 341 -21.46 -10.33 7.64
CA ASP A 341 -20.20 -10.67 8.32
C ASP A 341 -20.01 -12.18 8.55
N PHE A 342 -20.35 -12.99 7.55
CA PHE A 342 -20.16 -14.43 7.59
C PHE A 342 -18.65 -14.75 7.64
N GLU A 343 -18.17 -15.16 8.81
CA GLU A 343 -16.74 -15.34 9.07
C GLU A 343 -16.20 -16.69 8.57
N LEU A 344 -15.09 -16.61 7.83
CA LEU A 344 -14.15 -17.70 7.58
C LEU A 344 -12.80 -17.35 8.22
N PHE A 345 -12.10 -18.33 8.80
CA PHE A 345 -10.77 -18.13 9.35
C PHE A 345 -9.76 -19.07 8.68
N MET A 346 -8.69 -18.50 8.12
CA MET A 346 -7.62 -19.25 7.47
C MET A 346 -6.31 -19.07 8.24
N PRO A 347 -5.80 -20.12 8.91
CA PRO A 347 -4.50 -20.06 9.55
C PRO A 347 -3.37 -19.97 8.51
N TYR A 348 -2.34 -19.20 8.82
CA TYR A 348 -1.23 -18.94 7.87
C TYR A 348 -0.32 -20.12 7.63
N ASP A 349 -0.19 -21.03 8.58
CA ASP A 349 0.61 -22.24 8.40
C ASP A 349 -0.02 -23.19 7.36
N GLU A 350 -1.33 -23.07 7.14
CA GLU A 350 -2.11 -23.90 6.20
C GLU A 350 -2.03 -23.38 4.75
N LEU A 351 -1.52 -22.15 4.54
CA LEU A 351 -1.28 -21.63 3.18
C LEU A 351 -0.15 -22.36 2.47
N HIS A 352 0.77 -22.98 3.23
CA HIS A 352 1.91 -23.75 2.71
C HIS A 352 2.76 -23.00 1.66
N ALA A 353 2.73 -21.66 1.67
CA ALA A 353 3.54 -20.86 0.78
C ALA A 353 5.04 -20.92 1.16
N PRO A 354 5.95 -20.63 0.20
CA PRO A 354 7.38 -20.55 0.46
C PRO A 354 7.72 -19.54 1.55
N ASP A 355 8.87 -19.73 2.21
CA ASP A 355 9.45 -18.71 3.08
C ASP A 355 9.82 -17.47 2.25
N GLY A 356 9.68 -16.29 2.85
CA GLY A 356 9.88 -14.99 2.23
C GLY A 356 8.62 -14.15 2.16
N ASP A 357 8.73 -12.99 1.52
CA ASP A 357 7.60 -12.14 1.18
C ASP A 357 7.00 -12.65 -0.14
N SER A 358 5.68 -12.84 -0.16
CA SER A 358 4.93 -13.31 -1.32
C SER A 358 3.63 -12.52 -1.43
N LYS A 359 3.21 -12.21 -2.65
CA LYS A 359 1.86 -11.73 -2.91
C LYS A 359 0.99 -12.93 -3.24
N LEU A 360 -0.03 -13.16 -2.41
CA LEU A 360 -1.01 -14.23 -2.59
C LEU A 360 -2.35 -13.61 -2.95
N SER A 361 -3.29 -14.45 -3.38
CA SER A 361 -4.67 -14.03 -3.54
C SER A 361 -5.65 -15.09 -3.08
N TYR A 362 -6.88 -14.67 -2.77
CA TYR A 362 -7.99 -15.57 -2.52
C TYR A 362 -9.24 -15.20 -3.33
N LYS A 363 -10.09 -16.21 -3.57
CA LYS A 363 -11.42 -16.06 -4.19
C LYS A 363 -12.45 -16.75 -3.32
N LEU A 364 -13.59 -16.12 -3.10
CA LEU A 364 -14.75 -16.75 -2.45
C LEU A 364 -15.74 -17.24 -3.49
N SER A 365 -16.28 -18.42 -3.24
CA SER A 365 -17.41 -18.98 -3.98
C SER A 365 -18.48 -19.50 -3.02
N ILE A 366 -19.75 -19.32 -3.40
CA ILE A 366 -20.90 -19.93 -2.74
C ILE A 366 -21.39 -21.05 -3.64
N TRP A 367 -21.58 -22.24 -3.06
CA TRP A 367 -22.01 -23.45 -3.72
C TRP A 367 -23.33 -23.93 -3.14
N ASP A 368 -24.17 -24.53 -3.97
CA ASP A 368 -25.32 -25.29 -3.50
C ASP A 368 -24.97 -26.75 -3.15
N GLU A 369 -26.01 -27.53 -2.84
CA GLU A 369 -25.93 -28.93 -2.46
C GLU A 369 -25.35 -29.83 -3.57
N ASP A 370 -25.58 -29.44 -4.83
CA ASP A 370 -25.13 -30.15 -6.03
C ASP A 370 -23.74 -29.70 -6.49
N ARG A 371 -23.04 -28.88 -5.69
CA ARG A 371 -21.74 -28.26 -6.03
C ARG A 371 -21.80 -27.36 -7.27
N LYS A 372 -22.96 -26.79 -7.58
CA LYS A 372 -23.07 -25.72 -8.56
C LYS A 372 -22.67 -24.39 -7.91
N GLU A 373 -21.80 -23.64 -8.57
CA GLU A 373 -21.42 -22.30 -8.11
C GLU A 373 -22.59 -21.32 -8.28
N LEU A 374 -23.04 -20.73 -7.18
CA LEU A 374 -24.12 -19.74 -7.14
C LEU A 374 -23.60 -18.30 -7.25
N ALA A 375 -22.38 -18.05 -6.75
CA ALA A 375 -21.72 -16.76 -6.79
C ALA A 375 -20.21 -16.92 -6.64
N ASN A 376 -19.43 -16.03 -7.27
CA ASN A 376 -18.01 -15.86 -6.98
C ASN A 376 -17.69 -14.38 -6.72
N SER A 377 -16.62 -14.14 -5.97
CA SER A 377 -16.27 -12.81 -5.50
C SER A 377 -15.29 -12.03 -6.37
N GLY A 378 -14.74 -12.65 -7.41
CA GLY A 378 -13.46 -12.22 -7.97
C GLY A 378 -12.27 -12.48 -7.01
N SER A 379 -11.10 -11.95 -7.36
CA SER A 379 -9.83 -12.20 -6.64
C SER A 379 -9.47 -11.04 -5.72
N TYR A 380 -9.06 -11.36 -4.49
CA TYR A 380 -8.56 -10.44 -3.49
C TYR A 380 -7.10 -10.75 -3.23
N THR A 381 -6.22 -9.79 -3.44
CA THR A 381 -4.78 -9.96 -3.20
C THR A 381 -4.42 -9.56 -1.78
N PHE A 382 -3.37 -10.18 -1.26
CA PHE A 382 -2.78 -9.80 0.01
C PHE A 382 -1.30 -10.11 0.06
N ASP A 383 -0.58 -9.33 0.86
CA ASP A 383 0.82 -9.59 1.16
C ASP A 383 0.91 -10.64 2.28
N TYR A 384 1.74 -11.63 2.04
CA TYR A 384 2.01 -12.74 2.94
C TYR A 384 3.52 -12.84 3.15
N SER A 385 3.94 -12.81 4.40
CA SER A 385 5.34 -13.03 4.76
C SER A 385 5.44 -14.24 5.68
N LYS A 386 6.33 -15.17 5.32
CA LYS A 386 6.63 -16.36 6.12
C LYS A 386 8.11 -16.44 6.40
N GLY A 387 8.49 -16.54 7.67
CA GLY A 387 9.89 -16.59 8.06
C GLY A 387 10.66 -15.30 7.74
N ILE A 388 11.99 -15.42 7.75
CA ILE A 388 12.92 -14.31 7.57
C ILE A 388 13.07 -14.00 6.08
N SER A 389 13.01 -12.72 5.72
CA SER A 389 13.27 -12.26 4.34
C SER A 389 14.38 -11.21 4.30
N VAL A 390 15.11 -11.16 3.18
CA VAL A 390 16.20 -10.19 2.96
C VAL A 390 15.94 -9.46 1.64
N THR A 391 15.86 -8.12 1.67
CA THR A 391 15.57 -7.26 0.52
C THR A 391 16.62 -6.16 0.33
N ASP A 392 16.53 -5.43 -0.78
CA ASP A 392 17.38 -4.27 -1.11
C ASP A 392 18.88 -4.57 -1.05
N PHE A 393 19.25 -5.79 -1.45
CA PHE A 393 20.61 -6.27 -1.38
C PHE A 393 21.48 -5.61 -2.45
N SER A 394 22.54 -4.94 -2.03
CA SER A 394 23.58 -4.38 -2.89
C SER A 394 24.93 -4.54 -2.21
N VAL A 395 26.02 -4.55 -2.99
CA VAL A 395 27.37 -4.72 -2.45
C VAL A 395 28.28 -3.67 -3.05
N SER A 396 29.12 -3.10 -2.20
CA SER A 396 30.28 -2.31 -2.60
C SER A 396 31.54 -2.91 -1.99
N THR A 397 32.69 -2.68 -2.62
CA THR A 397 34.00 -3.14 -2.16
C THR A 397 34.89 -1.94 -1.87
N ASP A 398 35.78 -2.07 -0.88
CA ASP A 398 36.71 -1.01 -0.50
C ASP A 398 38.07 -1.62 -0.14
N PHE A 399 39.13 -1.05 -0.71
CA PHE A 399 40.50 -1.54 -0.63
C PHE A 399 41.36 -0.73 0.34
N VAL A 400 40.88 0.45 0.74
CA VAL A 400 41.63 1.42 1.55
C VAL A 400 41.07 1.52 2.96
N LEU A 401 39.84 1.03 3.18
CA LEU A 401 39.17 1.07 4.48
C LEU A 401 40.00 0.46 5.63
N LYS A 402 40.77 -0.60 5.34
CA LYS A 402 41.76 -1.15 6.27
C LYS A 402 42.96 -1.72 5.48
N PRO A 403 44.17 -1.18 5.67
CA PRO A 403 45.36 -1.68 4.97
C PRO A 403 45.52 -3.20 5.12
N GLY A 404 45.82 -3.89 4.02
CA GLY A 404 46.01 -5.35 4.01
C GLY A 404 44.73 -6.19 3.97
N MET A 405 43.54 -5.56 3.98
CA MET A 405 42.25 -6.25 4.00
C MET A 405 41.41 -5.89 2.78
N PHE A 406 40.82 -6.91 2.15
CA PHE A 406 39.74 -6.74 1.20
C PHE A 406 38.42 -6.56 1.97
N SER A 407 37.76 -5.42 1.81
CA SER A 407 36.49 -5.11 2.50
C SER A 407 35.31 -5.25 1.56
N VAL A 408 34.30 -6.00 2.00
CA VAL A 408 33.00 -6.14 1.36
C VAL A 408 31.96 -5.48 2.25
N ILE A 409 31.22 -4.53 1.67
CA ILE A 409 30.26 -3.67 2.36
C ILE A 409 28.87 -3.95 1.76
N PRO A 410 28.18 -5.01 2.23
CA PRO A 410 26.84 -5.32 1.76
C PRO A 410 25.82 -4.39 2.42
N LYS A 411 24.90 -3.85 1.64
CA LYS A 411 23.72 -3.12 2.10
C LYS A 411 22.50 -3.99 1.85
N PHE A 412 21.67 -4.17 2.86
CA PHE A 412 20.46 -4.99 2.78
C PHE A 412 19.49 -4.67 3.93
N VAL A 413 18.25 -5.10 3.77
CA VAL A 413 17.20 -5.03 4.78
C VAL A 413 16.85 -6.44 5.20
N VAL A 414 16.88 -6.73 6.51
CA VAL A 414 16.37 -7.99 7.06
C VAL A 414 14.99 -7.74 7.65
N LYS A 415 14.00 -8.54 7.25
CA LYS A 415 12.64 -8.49 7.79
C LYS A 415 12.30 -9.75 8.58
N ASN A 416 11.35 -9.62 9.50
CA ASN A 416 10.77 -10.72 10.29
C ASN A 416 11.80 -11.50 11.15
N ALA A 417 12.86 -10.84 11.57
CA ALA A 417 13.94 -11.42 12.36
C ALA A 417 14.22 -10.66 13.68
N TYR A 418 13.20 -10.01 14.23
CA TYR A 418 13.32 -9.24 15.47
C TYR A 418 13.84 -10.12 16.61
N LEU A 419 14.98 -9.72 17.19
CA LEU A 419 15.71 -10.45 18.24
C LEU A 419 16.11 -11.89 17.88
N VAL A 420 16.09 -12.24 16.58
CA VAL A 420 16.55 -13.53 16.10
C VAL A 420 18.04 -13.44 15.77
N PRO A 421 18.91 -14.26 16.40
CA PRO A 421 20.33 -14.30 16.04
C PRO A 421 20.52 -14.87 14.64
N LEU A 422 21.27 -14.16 13.80
CA LEU A 422 21.60 -14.58 12.44
C LEU A 422 23.09 -14.54 12.22
N LYS A 423 23.60 -15.48 11.43
CA LYS A 423 24.98 -15.51 10.95
C LYS A 423 25.02 -15.15 9.49
N VAL A 424 25.69 -14.05 9.15
CA VAL A 424 26.00 -13.64 7.78
C VAL A 424 27.38 -14.17 7.44
N SER A 425 27.51 -14.84 6.30
CA SER A 425 28.75 -15.47 5.85
C SER A 425 29.05 -15.03 4.42
N ILE A 426 30.30 -14.70 4.14
CA ILE A 426 30.81 -14.51 2.78
C ILE A 426 31.85 -15.58 2.48
N TRP A 427 31.79 -16.13 1.27
CA TRP A 427 32.64 -17.23 0.81
C TRP A 427 33.36 -16.82 -0.47
N PHE A 428 34.66 -17.06 -0.55
CA PHE A 428 35.51 -16.60 -1.66
C PHE A 428 35.99 -17.73 -2.56
N TYR A 429 36.02 -17.44 -3.86
CA TYR A 429 36.30 -18.36 -4.95
C TYR A 429 37.18 -17.70 -6.00
N ASP A 430 37.96 -18.50 -6.72
CA ASP A 430 38.74 -18.03 -7.86
C ASP A 430 37.86 -17.69 -9.08
N GLU A 431 38.49 -17.24 -10.17
CA GLU A 431 37.85 -16.89 -11.44
C GLU A 431 36.99 -18.03 -12.03
N ASN A 432 37.34 -19.29 -11.74
CA ASN A 432 36.65 -20.49 -12.19
C ASN A 432 35.63 -21.02 -11.17
N LYS A 433 35.32 -20.23 -10.12
CA LYS A 433 34.42 -20.59 -9.02
C LYS A 433 34.89 -21.83 -8.24
N LYS A 434 36.20 -22.07 -8.16
CA LYS A 434 36.80 -23.05 -7.25
C LYS A 434 37.01 -22.38 -5.88
N PRO A 435 36.64 -23.04 -4.76
CA PRO A 435 36.76 -22.42 -3.44
C PRO A 435 38.21 -22.11 -3.10
N LEU A 436 38.46 -20.88 -2.65
CA LEU A 436 39.76 -20.49 -2.12
C LEU A 436 39.96 -21.12 -0.73
N LYS A 437 41.20 -21.52 -0.43
CA LYS A 437 41.55 -22.18 0.83
C LYS A 437 42.87 -21.67 1.39
N VAL A 438 42.93 -21.59 2.72
CA VAL A 438 44.15 -21.39 3.52
C VAL A 438 44.19 -22.49 4.57
N ASP A 439 45.29 -23.24 4.67
CA ASP A 439 45.44 -24.36 5.61
C ASP A 439 44.27 -25.36 5.59
N ASN A 440 43.84 -25.75 4.37
CA ASN A 440 42.67 -26.59 4.09
C ASN A 440 41.29 -26.02 4.51
N ALA A 441 41.22 -24.85 5.14
CA ALA A 441 39.97 -24.17 5.47
C ALA A 441 39.51 -23.27 4.32
N LEU A 442 38.18 -23.15 4.12
CA LEU A 442 37.59 -22.24 3.13
C LEU A 442 37.85 -20.78 3.53
N VAL A 443 38.19 -19.95 2.55
CA VAL A 443 38.33 -18.51 2.77
C VAL A 443 36.94 -17.90 2.91
N ALA A 444 36.62 -17.47 4.12
CA ALA A 444 35.33 -16.92 4.47
C ALA A 444 35.45 -15.88 5.59
N ASN A 445 34.44 -15.03 5.72
CA ASN A 445 34.23 -14.19 6.89
C ASN A 445 32.80 -14.37 7.40
N HIS A 446 32.65 -14.40 8.73
CA HIS A 446 31.36 -14.61 9.38
C HIS A 446 31.10 -13.49 10.38
N LEU A 447 29.91 -12.89 10.31
CA LEU A 447 29.44 -11.90 11.28
C LEU A 447 28.10 -12.31 11.84
N ASN A 448 27.95 -12.21 13.16
CA ASN A 448 26.68 -12.41 13.82
C ASN A 448 25.94 -11.07 13.89
N ILE A 449 24.66 -11.08 13.55
CA ILE A 449 23.75 -9.96 13.69
C ILE A 449 22.54 -10.38 14.49
N THR A 450 21.91 -9.44 15.18
CA THR A 450 20.62 -9.65 15.84
C THR A 450 19.77 -8.43 15.52
N PRO A 451 18.88 -8.51 14.52
CA PRO A 451 18.02 -7.40 14.13
C PRO A 451 17.25 -6.84 15.33
N ALA A 452 17.50 -5.57 15.64
CA ALA A 452 16.87 -4.88 16.77
C ALA A 452 15.44 -4.43 16.45
N TYR A 453 14.99 -4.55 15.20
CA TYR A 453 13.65 -4.18 14.74
C TYR A 453 13.13 -5.21 13.72
N PHE A 454 11.81 -5.25 13.55
CA PHE A 454 11.16 -6.13 12.56
C PHE A 454 11.70 -5.92 11.15
N ASN A 455 12.04 -4.68 10.79
CA ASN A 455 12.78 -4.33 9.59
C ASN A 455 14.08 -3.65 10.03
N THR A 456 15.23 -4.30 9.82
CA THR A 456 16.53 -3.74 10.18
C THR A 456 17.37 -3.53 8.93
N VAL A 457 17.81 -2.28 8.72
CA VAL A 457 18.67 -1.88 7.61
C VAL A 457 20.13 -1.97 8.03
N TYR A 458 20.94 -2.67 7.25
CA TYR A 458 22.40 -2.72 7.40
C TYR A 458 23.04 -1.88 6.29
N ASN A 459 23.99 -1.00 6.66
CA ASN A 459 24.63 -0.03 5.76
C ASN A 459 23.67 0.91 5.01
N GLY A 460 22.68 1.47 5.73
CA GLY A 460 21.76 2.50 5.20
C GLY A 460 22.43 3.85 4.96
N ASN A 461 22.58 4.65 6.03
CA ASN A 461 23.26 5.96 6.02
C ASN A 461 24.64 5.94 6.72
N SER A 462 24.98 4.81 7.35
CA SER A 462 26.23 4.59 8.11
C SER A 462 26.88 3.30 7.64
N ARG A 463 28.20 3.27 7.45
CA ARG A 463 28.96 2.04 7.14
C ARG A 463 29.21 1.22 8.42
N ASN A 464 28.16 0.59 8.96
CA ASN A 464 28.18 -0.13 10.23
C ASN A 464 28.31 -1.65 10.10
N PHE A 465 28.34 -2.20 8.88
CA PHE A 465 28.46 -3.64 8.64
C PHE A 465 29.49 -3.94 7.55
N VAL A 466 30.71 -4.33 7.92
CA VAL A 466 31.80 -4.57 6.97
C VAL A 466 32.38 -5.96 7.19
N MET A 467 32.40 -6.78 6.14
CA MET A 467 33.04 -8.09 6.15
C MET A 467 34.41 -7.96 5.51
N GLN A 468 35.44 -8.48 6.17
CA GLN A 468 36.82 -8.32 5.71
C GLN A 468 37.54 -9.65 5.67
N VAL A 469 38.39 -9.82 4.66
CA VAL A 469 39.36 -10.92 4.58
C VAL A 469 40.75 -10.38 4.24
N PRO A 470 41.84 -10.99 4.75
CA PRO A 470 43.19 -10.58 4.38
C PRO A 470 43.45 -10.79 2.89
N TYR A 471 44.17 -9.88 2.23
CA TYR A 471 44.57 -10.08 0.83
C TYR A 471 45.38 -11.36 0.61
N THR A 472 46.20 -11.73 1.59
CA THR A 472 47.00 -12.96 1.57
C THR A 472 46.14 -14.22 1.49
N ALA A 473 44.92 -14.18 2.01
CA ALA A 473 43.99 -15.30 1.94
C ALA A 473 43.35 -15.45 0.55
N LEU A 474 43.38 -14.41 -0.30
CA LEU A 474 42.77 -14.43 -1.62
C LEU A 474 43.67 -15.05 -2.70
N ASN A 475 44.91 -15.42 -2.35
CA ASN A 475 45.89 -16.07 -3.23
C ASN A 475 45.99 -15.43 -4.62
N LEU A 476 46.07 -14.10 -4.63
CA LEU A 476 46.14 -13.31 -5.86
C LEU A 476 47.46 -13.59 -6.59
N LYS A 477 47.41 -13.59 -7.92
CA LYS A 477 48.59 -13.61 -8.80
C LYS A 477 48.98 -12.18 -9.14
N LYS A 478 50.24 -11.94 -9.49
CA LYS A 478 50.67 -10.63 -10.02
C LYS A 478 49.83 -10.26 -11.25
N GLY A 479 49.28 -9.03 -11.27
CA GLY A 479 48.39 -8.55 -12.33
C GLY A 479 46.91 -8.54 -11.93
N SER A 480 46.01 -8.57 -12.93
CA SER A 480 44.55 -8.55 -12.71
C SER A 480 44.04 -9.93 -12.31
N ASN A 481 43.22 -9.97 -11.27
CA ASN A 481 42.57 -11.18 -10.76
C ASN A 481 41.08 -10.92 -10.60
N THR A 482 40.26 -11.87 -11.03
CA THR A 482 38.83 -11.87 -10.76
C THR A 482 38.54 -12.77 -9.56
N ILE A 483 37.99 -12.19 -8.49
CA ILE A 483 37.53 -12.94 -7.32
C ILE A 483 36.02 -13.02 -7.33
N ASN A 484 35.52 -14.25 -7.21
CA ASN A 484 34.10 -14.54 -7.10
C ASN A 484 33.71 -14.77 -5.64
N TYR A 485 32.52 -14.35 -5.25
CA TYR A 485 32.00 -14.60 -3.91
C TYR A 485 30.47 -14.62 -3.91
N PHE A 486 29.91 -15.17 -2.84
CA PHE A 486 28.48 -15.00 -2.53
C PHE A 486 28.32 -14.79 -1.04
N ILE A 487 27.20 -14.17 -0.66
CA ILE A 487 26.85 -13.92 0.73
C ILE A 487 25.64 -14.79 1.09
N SER A 488 25.73 -15.51 2.20
CA SER A 488 24.64 -16.31 2.74
C SER A 488 24.31 -15.92 4.18
N MET A 489 23.05 -16.07 4.55
CA MET A 489 22.54 -15.77 5.89
C MET A 489 21.89 -17.02 6.47
N TYR A 490 22.14 -17.27 7.76
CA TYR A 490 21.68 -18.45 8.47
C TYR A 490 20.99 -18.08 9.78
N GLN A 491 19.91 -18.79 10.09
CA GLN A 491 19.29 -18.86 11.41
C GLN A 491 19.63 -20.23 12.01
N GLY A 492 20.56 -20.27 12.97
CA GLY A 492 21.17 -21.53 13.39
C GLY A 492 21.88 -22.21 12.21
N GLU A 493 21.46 -23.44 11.88
CA GLU A 493 21.97 -24.19 10.73
C GLU A 493 21.15 -23.98 9.44
N LYS A 494 19.93 -23.42 9.54
CA LYS A 494 19.05 -23.19 8.39
C LYS A 494 19.54 -21.98 7.60
N LYS A 495 19.87 -22.18 6.32
CA LYS A 495 20.13 -21.08 5.38
C LYS A 495 18.81 -20.39 5.04
N VAL A 496 18.71 -19.10 5.34
CA VAL A 496 17.50 -18.28 5.11
C VAL A 496 17.63 -17.35 3.89
N TYR A 497 18.87 -17.07 3.46
CA TYR A 497 19.13 -16.26 2.28
C TYR A 497 20.48 -16.59 1.65
N GLN A 498 20.59 -16.41 0.33
CA GLN A 498 21.85 -16.44 -0.40
C GLN A 498 21.77 -15.53 -1.62
N THR A 499 22.82 -14.77 -1.89
CA THR A 499 22.95 -13.98 -3.13
C THR A 499 23.24 -14.88 -4.33
N SER A 500 22.98 -14.36 -5.53
CA SER A 500 23.67 -14.84 -6.74
C SER A 500 25.19 -14.63 -6.61
N TRP A 501 25.94 -15.22 -7.54
CA TRP A 501 27.39 -14.97 -7.64
C TRP A 501 27.68 -13.49 -7.87
N LEU A 502 28.64 -12.97 -7.12
CA LEU A 502 29.20 -11.63 -7.23
C LEU A 502 30.67 -11.75 -7.62
N SER A 503 31.19 -10.75 -8.31
CA SER A 503 32.58 -10.73 -8.76
C SER A 503 33.20 -9.35 -8.55
N THR A 504 34.49 -9.30 -8.27
CA THR A 504 35.27 -8.07 -8.28
C THR A 504 36.60 -8.32 -8.98
N GLU A 505 37.08 -7.33 -9.72
CA GLU A 505 38.45 -7.33 -10.21
C GLU A 505 39.36 -6.73 -9.15
N MET A 506 40.56 -7.29 -9.03
CA MET A 506 41.62 -6.82 -8.15
C MET A 506 42.95 -6.84 -8.88
N ILE A 507 43.69 -5.75 -8.77
CA ILE A 507 45.03 -5.63 -9.35
C ILE A 507 46.04 -5.81 -8.21
N GLN A 508 46.85 -6.87 -8.30
CA GLN A 508 47.99 -7.05 -7.42
C GLN A 508 49.25 -6.47 -8.10
N PRO A 509 49.84 -5.39 -7.56
CA PRO A 509 50.98 -4.71 -8.16
C PRO A 509 52.24 -5.58 -8.29
#